data_AF-A0A2P5GQU8-F1
#
_entry.id   AF-A0A2P5GQU8-F1
#
_cell.length_a   1.000
_cell.length_b   1.000
_cell.length_c   1.000
_cell.angle_alpha   90.00
_cell.angle_beta   90.00
_cell.angle_gamma   90.00
#
_symmetry.space_group_name_H-M   'P 1'
#
loop_
_entity.id
_entity.type
_entity.pdbx_description
1 polymer ?
#
loop_
_entity_poly.entity_id
_entity_poly.type
_entity_poly.pdbx_seq_one_letter_code
_entity_poly.pdbx_strand_id
1 'polypeptide(L)' 'MKKDDTRSNVDFSELIGHVVVDLLAPARIITIHDIIDSLHSVMELTENNTTRQNCKILIEMLARKMH' A
#
# COMPACT_ATOMS: atom_id res chain seq x y z
N MET A 1 21.53 8.43 -28.63
CA MET A 1 20.18 8.81 -28.18
C MET A 1 19.93 8.15 -26.83
N LYS A 2 19.93 8.94 -25.76
CA LYS A 2 19.56 8.50 -24.41
C LYS A 2 18.04 8.32 -24.41
N LYS A 3 17.55 7.10 -24.21
CA LYS A 3 16.16 6.88 -23.79
C LYS A 3 16.14 7.12 -22.29
N ASP A 4 15.49 8.20 -21.93
CA ASP A 4 15.25 8.62 -20.56
C ASP A 4 14.28 7.61 -19.94
N ASP A 5 14.83 6.60 -19.24
CA ASP A 5 14.08 5.77 -18.30
C ASP A 5 13.68 6.69 -17.14
N THR A 6 12.61 7.44 -17.37
CA THR A 6 11.86 8.14 -16.32
C THR A 6 11.28 7.05 -15.44
N ARG A 7 12.08 6.67 -14.43
CA ARG A 7 11.67 5.93 -13.24
C ARG A 7 10.26 6.38 -12.86
N SER A 8 9.28 5.51 -13.11
CA SER A 8 8.01 5.52 -12.37
C SER A 8 8.34 5.19 -10.93
N ASN A 9 8.91 6.16 -10.23
CA ASN A 9 9.02 6.17 -8.79
C ASN A 9 7.62 6.54 -8.31
N VAL A 10 6.72 5.55 -8.30
CA VAL A 10 5.45 5.69 -7.59
C VAL A 10 5.84 6.06 -6.18
N ASP A 11 5.50 7.27 -5.76
CA ASP A 11 5.93 7.81 -4.49
C ASP A 11 5.17 7.09 -3.38
N PHE A 12 5.70 5.95 -2.95
CA PHE A 12 5.12 5.15 -1.86
C PHE A 12 4.96 5.99 -0.59
N SER A 13 5.71 7.08 -0.45
CA SER A 13 5.56 8.01 0.66
C SER A 13 4.22 8.75 0.64
N GLU A 14 3.64 9.00 -0.54
CA GLU A 14 2.33 9.65 -0.69
C GLU A 14 1.19 8.68 -0.36
N LEU A 15 1.26 7.44 -0.86
CA LEU A 15 0.28 6.40 -0.55
C LEU A 15 0.30 6.02 0.93
N ILE A 16 1.50 5.83 1.50
CA ILE A 16 1.68 5.64 2.95
C ILE A 16 1.24 6.90 3.68
N GLY A 17 1.52 8.09 3.16
CA GLY A 17 1.11 9.37 3.72
C GLY A 17 -0.41 9.46 3.85
N HIS A 18 -1.17 9.06 2.85
CA HIS A 18 -2.64 9.05 2.91
C HIS A 18 -3.16 8.05 3.93
N VAL A 19 -2.61 6.82 3.94
CA VAL A 19 -2.94 5.83 4.97
C VAL A 19 -2.58 6.34 6.36
N VAL A 20 -1.45 7.05 6.51
CA VAL A 20 -0.97 7.65 7.77
C VAL A 20 -1.81 8.85 8.20
N VAL A 21 -2.28 9.68 7.29
CA VAL A 21 -3.20 10.78 7.60
C VAL A 21 -4.54 10.24 8.09
N ASP A 22 -5.05 9.18 7.46
CA ASP A 22 -6.24 8.47 7.91
C ASP A 22 -6.00 7.73 9.25
N LEU A 23 -4.77 7.24 9.50
CA LEU A 23 -4.30 6.67 10.77
C LEU A 23 -4.23 7.70 11.90
N LEU A 24 -3.89 8.95 11.60
CA LEU A 24 -3.73 10.03 12.58
C LEU A 24 -5.05 10.73 12.92
N ALA A 25 -6.17 10.32 12.31
CA ALA A 25 -7.50 10.76 12.69
C ALA A 25 -7.76 10.39 14.17
N PRO A 26 -8.02 11.36 15.07
CA PRO A 26 -7.78 11.26 16.51
C PRO A 26 -8.66 10.28 17.31
N ALA A 27 -9.51 9.48 16.65
CA ALA A 27 -10.47 8.60 17.30
C ALA A 27 -10.44 7.14 16.80
N ARG A 28 -9.56 6.77 15.87
CA ARG A 28 -9.57 5.42 15.29
C ARG A 28 -8.28 4.67 15.62
N ILE A 29 -8.41 3.64 16.46
CA ILE A 29 -7.37 2.62 16.56
C ILE A 29 -7.44 1.85 15.24
N ILE A 30 -6.42 2.01 14.41
CA ILE A 30 -6.27 1.20 13.20
C ILE A 30 -5.45 -0.02 13.57
N THR A 31 -6.04 -1.18 13.33
CA THR A 31 -5.39 -2.46 13.55
C THR A 31 -4.61 -2.86 12.30
N ILE A 32 -3.67 -3.80 12.47
CA ILE A 32 -2.97 -4.39 11.32
C ILE A 32 -3.97 -5.07 10.37
N HIS A 33 -5.08 -5.61 10.88
CA HIS A 33 -6.16 -6.16 10.06
C HIS A 33 -6.81 -5.09 9.18
N ASP A 34 -7.09 -3.90 9.71
CA ASP A 34 -7.68 -2.80 8.91
C ASP A 34 -6.76 -2.37 7.75
N ILE A 35 -5.44 -2.44 7.96
CA ILE A 35 -4.44 -2.15 6.92
C ILE A 35 -4.43 -3.26 5.87
N ILE A 36 -4.47 -4.53 6.29
CA ILE A 36 -4.54 -5.68 5.38
C ILE A 36 -5.82 -5.64 4.53
N ASP A 37 -6.96 -5.35 5.14
CA ASP A 37 -8.24 -5.24 4.44
C ASP A 37 -8.24 -4.10 3.42
N SER A 38 -7.64 -2.96 3.77
CA SER A 38 -7.47 -1.83 2.86
C SER A 38 -6.56 -2.20 1.68
N LEU A 39 -5.48 -2.94 1.92
CA LEU A 39 -4.58 -3.43 0.86
C LEU A 39 -5.27 -4.46 -0.05
N HIS A 40 -6.14 -5.32 0.50
CA HIS A 40 -6.95 -6.25 -0.28
C HIS A 40 -7.92 -5.50 -1.20
N SER A 41 -8.61 -4.49 -0.68
CA SER A 41 -9.53 -3.64 -1.47
C SER A 41 -8.81 -2.95 -2.64
N VAL A 42 -7.64 -2.37 -2.39
CA VAL A 42 -6.81 -1.75 -3.45
C VAL A 42 -6.37 -2.79 -4.49
N MET A 43 -6.00 -4.00 -4.05
CA MET A 43 -5.57 -5.09 -4.92
C MET A 43 -6.68 -5.58 -5.86
N GLU A 44 -7.93 -5.63 -5.39
CA GLU A 44 -9.10 -6.03 -6.17
C GLU A 44 -9.52 -4.97 -7.19
N LEU A 45 -9.45 -3.69 -6.80
CA LEU A 45 -9.92 -2.57 -7.61
C LEU A 45 -8.89 -2.09 -8.65
N THR A 46 -7.61 -2.36 -8.42
CA THR A 46 -6.55 -1.88 -9.33
C THR A 46 -6.43 -2.77 -10.57
N GLU A 47 -6.40 -2.15 -11.76
CA GLU A 47 -6.06 -2.83 -13.03
C GLU A 47 -4.55 -2.92 -13.26
N ASN A 48 -3.75 -2.19 -12.46
CA ASN A 48 -2.30 -2.18 -12.57
C ASN A 48 -1.70 -3.42 -11.89
N ASN A 49 -1.13 -4.32 -12.70
CA ASN A 49 -0.49 -5.56 -12.23
C ASN A 49 0.66 -5.31 -11.23
N THR A 50 1.42 -4.22 -11.38
CA THR A 50 2.50 -3.87 -10.46
C THR A 50 1.93 -3.47 -9.11
N THR A 51 0.89 -2.64 -9.08
CA THR A 51 0.19 -2.26 -7.85
C THR A 51 -0.39 -3.48 -7.15
N ARG A 52 -1.04 -4.37 -7.91
CA ARG A 52 -1.59 -5.62 -7.40
C ARG A 52 -0.52 -6.51 -6.74
N GLN A 53 0.63 -6.67 -7.39
CA GLN A 53 1.75 -7.45 -6.86
C GLN A 53 2.34 -6.81 -5.59
N ASN A 54 2.44 -5.49 -5.56
CA ASN A 54 2.93 -4.76 -4.39
C ASN A 54 2.00 -4.91 -3.19
N CYS A 55 0.68 -4.80 -3.39
CA CYS A 55 -0.31 -5.07 -2.34
C CYS A 55 -0.15 -6.48 -1.76
N LYS A 56 0.02 -7.49 -2.63
CA LYS A 56 0.25 -8.88 -2.21
C LYS A 56 1.49 -9.03 -1.31
N ILE A 57 2.62 -8.43 -1.71
CA ILE A 57 3.86 -8.47 -0.91
C ILE A 57 3.65 -7.82 0.46
N LEU A 58 2.98 -6.66 0.51
CA LEU A 58 2.72 -5.96 1.76
C LEU A 58 1.81 -6.77 2.70
N ILE A 59 0.76 -7.39 2.17
CA ILE A 59 -0.13 -8.28 2.93
C ILE A 59 0.66 -9.45 3.53
N GLU A 60 1.49 -10.12 2.73
CA GLU A 60 2.32 -11.24 3.22
C GLU A 60 3.31 -10.81 4.30
N MET A 61 3.92 -9.62 4.17
CA MET A 61 4.83 -9.08 5.17
C MET A 61 4.12 -8.76 6.50
N LEU A 62 2.93 -8.16 6.43
CA LEU A 62 2.13 -7.82 7.61
C LEU A 62 1.62 -9.08 8.31
N ALA A 63 1.10 -10.05 7.57
CA ALA A 63 0.62 -11.32 8.12
C ALA A 63 1.74 -12.07 8.88
N ARG A 64 2.97 -12.08 8.36
CA ARG A 64 4.13 -12.69 9.03
C ARG A 64 4.53 -12.00 10.33
N LYS A 65 4.24 -10.71 10.50
CA LYS A 65 4.55 -9.97 11.74
C LYS A 65 3.50 -10.17 12.84
N MET A 66 2.35 -10.75 12.50
CA MET A 66 1.27 -11.05 13.44
C MET A 66 1.34 -12.47 14.02
N HIS A 67 2.10 -13.36 13.39
CA HIS A 67 2.48 -14.68 13.90
C HIS A 67 3.77 -14.60 14.72
#